data_AF-A0A378A5H0-F1
#
_entry.id   AF-A0A378A5H0-F1
#
_cell.length_a   1.000
_cell.length_b   1.000
_cell.length_c   1.000
_cell.angle_alpha   90.00
_cell.angle_beta   90.00
_cell.angle_gamma   90.00
#
_symmetry.space_group_name_H-M   'P 1'
#
loop_
_entity.id
_entity.type
_entity.pdbx_description
1 polymer ?
#
loop_
_entity_poly.entity_id
_entity_poly.type
_entity_poly.pdbx_seq_one_letter_code
_entity_poly.pdbx_strand_id
1 'polypeptide(L)'
;MTADVAAHVSASRRRIEKILNGEDRRLLVIIGPCSIHDTDAALEYARRLQGMRERYQPQLEIVMRTYFEKPRTVVGWKGLISDPDLNGSYRVNHGIELARRLLLQVNELGYRRPPSFSIW
;
A
#
# COMPACT_ATOMS: atom_id res chain seq x y z
N MET A 1 -15.59 3.75 -2.04
CA MET A 1 -14.73 3.98 -0.86
C MET A 1 -15.68 4.13 0.32
N THR A 2 -15.58 3.27 1.32
CA THR A 2 -16.44 3.35 2.50
C THR A 2 -16.02 4.50 3.41
N ALA A 3 -16.93 5.00 4.24
CA ALA A 3 -16.62 6.06 5.20
C ALA A 3 -15.47 5.66 6.15
N ASP A 4 -15.44 4.38 6.53
CA ASP A 4 -14.43 3.77 7.38
C ASP A 4 -13.03 3.80 6.76
N VAL A 5 -12.89 3.39 5.50
CA VAL A 5 -11.62 3.44 4.77
C VAL A 5 -11.11 4.89 4.67
N ALA A 6 -12.01 5.84 4.42
CA ALA A 6 -11.66 7.26 4.34
C ALA A 6 -11.17 7.82 5.68
N ALA A 7 -11.87 7.50 6.77
CA ALA A 7 -11.49 7.90 8.12
C ALA A 7 -10.12 7.31 8.50
N HIS A 8 -9.89 6.06 8.13
CA HIS A 8 -8.67 5.34 8.41
C HIS A 8 -7.44 5.89 7.66
N VAL A 9 -7.58 6.18 6.36
CA VAL A 9 -6.55 6.87 5.58
C VAL A 9 -6.25 8.24 6.18
N SER A 10 -7.29 8.99 6.56
CA SER A 10 -7.13 10.32 7.17
C SER A 10 -6.41 10.26 8.53
N ALA A 11 -6.75 9.30 9.38
CA ALA A 11 -6.10 9.09 10.66
C ALA A 11 -4.62 8.74 10.49
N SER A 12 -4.31 7.92 9.49
CA SER A 12 -2.93 7.52 9.22
C SER A 12 -2.06 8.64 8.68
N ARG A 13 -2.60 9.48 7.79
CA ARG A 13 -1.92 10.70 7.33
C ARG A 13 -1.56 11.61 8.51
N ARG A 14 -2.48 11.81 9.45
CA ARG A 14 -2.23 12.57 10.68
C ARG A 14 -1.14 11.94 11.56
N ARG A 15 -1.11 10.61 11.71
CA ARG A 15 -0.03 9.95 12.47
C ARG A 15 1.33 10.17 11.83
N ILE A 16 1.41 10.09 10.51
CA ILE A 16 2.67 10.27 9.80
C ILE A 16 3.12 11.74 9.85
N GLU A 17 2.19 12.69 9.71
CA GLU A 17 2.46 14.12 9.90
C GLU A 17 3.08 14.41 11.28
N LYS A 18 2.53 13.82 12.35
CA LYS A 18 3.10 13.94 13.70
C LYS A 18 4.53 13.39 13.81
N ILE A 19 4.82 12.28 13.14
CA ILE A 19 6.18 11.71 13.10
C ILE A 19 7.13 12.66 12.37
N LEU A 20 6.72 13.18 11.22
CA LEU A 20 7.53 14.11 10.43
C LEU A 20 7.78 15.43 11.16
N ASN A 21 6.83 15.89 11.96
CA ASN A 21 6.96 17.08 12.80
C ASN A 21 7.69 16.83 14.14
N GLY A 22 8.05 15.58 14.45
CA GLY A 22 8.71 15.20 15.71
C GLY A 22 7.80 15.18 16.95
N GLU A 23 6.49 15.33 16.77
CA GLU A 23 5.47 15.20 17.83
C GLU A 23 5.25 13.74 18.25
N ASP A 24 5.53 12.80 17.34
CA ASP A 24 5.55 11.37 17.59
C ASP A 24 6.97 10.84 17.33
N ARG A 25 7.57 10.20 18.34
CA ARG A 25 8.96 9.70 18.27
C ARG A 25 9.10 8.32 17.62
N ARG A 26 8.01 7.71 17.16
CA ARG A 26 8.05 6.44 16.44
C ARG A 26 8.76 6.59 15.09
N LEU A 27 9.39 5.53 14.64
CA LEU A 27 10.04 5.50 13.33
C LEU A 27 9.01 5.17 12.23
N LEU A 28 8.92 6.03 11.21
CA LEU A 28 8.16 5.75 9.99
C LEU A 28 8.93 4.74 9.12
N VAL A 29 8.30 3.62 8.78
CA VAL A 29 8.91 2.55 7.97
C VAL A 29 8.07 2.24 6.75
N ILE A 30 8.52 2.64 5.57
CA ILE A 30 7.86 2.30 4.31
C ILE A 30 8.47 1.00 3.75
N ILE A 31 7.71 -0.09 3.77
CA ILE A 31 8.20 -1.42 3.41
C ILE A 31 7.21 -2.19 2.54
N GLY A 32 7.71 -2.95 1.57
CA GLY A 32 6.88 -3.75 0.68
C GLY A 32 7.61 -4.16 -0.59
N PRO A 33 6.90 -4.83 -1.51
CA PRO A 33 7.48 -5.30 -2.76
C PRO A 33 8.06 -4.16 -3.61
N CYS A 34 9.05 -4.52 -4.44
CA CYS A 34 9.67 -3.61 -5.40
C CYS A 34 8.61 -2.94 -6.30
N SER A 35 7.78 -3.77 -6.91
CA SER A 35 6.65 -3.37 -7.75
C SER A 35 5.62 -4.48 -7.67
N ILE A 36 4.36 -4.11 -7.60
CA ILE A 36 3.26 -5.07 -7.55
C ILE A 36 2.95 -5.50 -8.98
N HIS A 37 3.02 -6.80 -9.23
CA HIS A 37 2.61 -7.44 -10.49
C HIS A 37 1.56 -8.53 -10.25
N ASP A 38 1.41 -9.00 -9.01
CA ASP A 38 0.44 -9.99 -8.57
C ASP A 38 -0.34 -9.39 -7.38
N THR A 39 -1.65 -9.25 -7.54
CA THR A 39 -2.55 -8.69 -6.53
C THR A 39 -2.78 -9.62 -5.34
N ASP A 40 -2.82 -10.93 -5.58
CA ASP A 40 -3.07 -11.93 -4.53
C ASP A 40 -1.86 -12.06 -3.61
N ALA A 41 -0.66 -12.10 -4.19
CA ALA A 41 0.59 -12.05 -3.44
C ALA A 41 0.72 -10.74 -2.63
N ALA A 42 0.28 -9.60 -3.20
CA ALA A 42 0.27 -8.33 -2.48
C ALA A 42 -0.70 -8.34 -1.29
N LEU A 43 -1.88 -8.93 -1.43
CA LEU A 43 -2.84 -9.08 -0.32
C LEU A 43 -2.33 -10.03 0.75
N GLU A 44 -1.65 -11.12 0.37
CA GLU A 44 -1.01 -12.02 1.31
C GLU A 44 0.08 -11.31 2.10
N TYR A 45 0.94 -10.53 1.41
CA TYR A 45 1.95 -9.72 2.05
C TYR A 45 1.32 -8.71 3.03
N ALA A 46 0.23 -8.04 2.65
CA ALA A 46 -0.48 -7.10 3.51
C ALA A 46 -0.99 -7.78 4.80
N ARG A 47 -1.56 -8.98 4.70
CA ARG A 47 -2.01 -9.78 5.85
C ARG A 47 -0.86 -10.13 6.79
N ARG A 48 0.29 -10.54 6.26
CA ARG A 48 1.49 -10.84 7.08
C ARG A 48 2.04 -9.59 7.75
N LEU A 49 2.09 -8.47 7.01
CA LEU A 49 2.58 -7.19 7.52
C LEU A 49 1.73 -6.64 8.66
N GLN A 50 0.42 -6.91 8.66
CA GLN A 50 -0.49 -6.51 9.72
C GLN A 50 -0.05 -7.04 11.10
N GLY A 51 0.32 -8.32 11.19
CA GLY A 51 0.81 -8.89 12.45
C GLY A 51 2.10 -8.22 12.95
N MET A 52 2.97 -7.79 12.03
CA MET A 52 4.18 -7.04 12.40
C MET A 52 3.85 -5.61 12.84
N ARG A 53 2.89 -4.96 12.18
CA ARG A 53 2.40 -3.63 12.57
C ARG A 53 1.86 -3.62 13.99
N GLU A 54 1.01 -4.59 14.34
CA GLU A 54 0.48 -4.72 15.70
C GLU A 54 1.59 -4.93 16.71
N ARG A 55 2.54 -5.83 16.42
CA ARG A 55 3.66 -6.15 17.31
C ARG A 55 4.59 -4.97 17.59
N TYR A 56 4.86 -4.14 16.58
CA TYR A 56 5.83 -3.04 16.68
C TYR A 56 5.18 -1.65 16.80
N GLN A 57 3.85 -1.57 16.93
CA GLN A 57 3.09 -0.33 16.99
C GLN A 57 3.64 0.73 17.98
N PRO A 58 4.15 0.36 19.18
CA PRO A 58 4.67 1.34 20.14
C PRO A 58 5.95 2.06 19.66
N GLN A 59 6.68 1.48 18.72
CA GLN A 59 7.99 1.97 18.27
C GLN A 59 7.99 2.37 16.79
N LEU A 60 7.16 1.73 15.97
CA LEU A 60 7.17 1.88 14.51
C LEU A 60 5.78 2.27 13.99
N GLU A 61 5.75 3.23 13.07
CA GLU A 61 4.64 3.40 12.12
C GLU A 61 5.09 2.77 10.80
N ILE A 62 4.87 1.47 10.66
CA ILE A 62 5.10 0.78 9.39
C ILE A 62 4.05 1.26 8.39
N VAL A 63 4.33 1.30 7.08
CA VAL A 63 3.41 1.59 5.97
C VAL A 63 3.75 0.67 4.81
N MET A 64 2.74 0.03 4.20
CA MET A 64 2.98 -0.85 3.06
C MET A 64 3.31 -0.02 1.81
N ARG A 65 4.35 -0.43 1.10
CA ARG A 65 4.72 0.15 -0.20
C ARG A 65 3.90 -0.49 -1.32
N THR A 66 3.18 0.33 -2.09
CA THR A 66 2.33 -0.08 -3.21
C THR A 66 2.70 0.65 -4.50
N TYR A 67 3.85 0.31 -5.09
CA TYR A 67 4.24 0.82 -6.41
C TYR A 67 3.75 -0.10 -7.52
N PHE A 68 3.03 0.46 -8.48
CA PHE A 68 2.49 -0.28 -9.63
C PHE A 68 3.39 -0.17 -10.86
N GLU A 69 4.26 0.83 -10.91
CA GLU A 69 5.15 1.09 -12.02
C GLU A 69 6.56 1.23 -11.50
N LYS A 70 7.53 0.91 -12.36
CA LYS A 70 8.93 1.17 -12.05
C LYS A 70 9.55 1.81 -13.30
N PRO A 71 10.09 3.03 -13.21
CA PRO A 71 10.69 3.69 -14.36
C PRO A 71 11.85 2.83 -14.90
N ARG A 72 11.98 2.77 -16.23
CA ARG A 72 13.07 2.06 -16.92
C ARG A 72 13.70 2.97 -17.95
N THR A 73 15.01 2.86 -18.09
CA THR A 73 15.80 3.46 -19.17
C THR A 73 15.93 2.54 -20.38
N VAL A 74 15.61 1.25 -20.22
CA VAL A 74 15.65 0.20 -21.25
C VAL A 74 14.25 -0.37 -21.52
N VAL A 75 14.06 -0.99 -22.69
CA VAL A 75 12.79 -1.64 -23.04
C VAL A 75 12.52 -2.81 -22.11
N GLY A 76 11.35 -2.84 -21.48
CA GLY A 76 10.91 -3.89 -20.57
C GLY A 76 9.53 -3.58 -19.99
N TRP A 77 9.00 -4.50 -19.18
CA TRP A 77 7.68 -4.33 -18.55
C TRP A 77 7.63 -3.06 -17.68
N LYS A 78 6.65 -2.20 -17.97
CA LYS A 78 6.53 -0.85 -17.40
C LYS A 78 5.81 -0.82 -16.05
N GLY A 79 4.93 -1.78 -15.79
CA GLY A 79 4.17 -1.87 -14.55
C GLY A 79 2.77 -2.45 -14.72
N LEU A 80 2.10 -2.74 -13.60
CA LEU A 80 0.76 -3.33 -13.54
C LEU A 80 -0.29 -2.41 -14.14
N ILE A 81 -0.15 -1.09 -13.96
CA ILE A 81 -1.05 -0.12 -14.59
C ILE A 81 -0.86 -0.16 -16.11
N SER A 82 0.38 -0.11 -16.56
CA SER A 82 0.71 -0.06 -17.99
C SER A 82 0.40 -1.36 -18.74
N ASP A 83 0.65 -2.52 -18.16
CA ASP A 83 0.46 -3.83 -18.79
C ASP A 83 0.10 -4.90 -17.73
N PRO A 84 -1.17 -4.97 -17.30
CA PRO A 84 -1.60 -5.81 -16.17
C PRO A 84 -1.44 -7.30 -16.44
N ASP A 85 -1.61 -7.71 -17.70
CA ASP A 85 -1.59 -9.11 -18.13
C ASP A 85 -0.17 -9.61 -18.49
N LEU A 86 0.86 -8.75 -18.33
CA LEU A 86 2.27 -9.05 -18.64
C LEU A 86 2.51 -9.59 -20.07
N ASN A 87 1.63 -9.23 -21.01
CA ASN A 87 1.60 -9.77 -22.37
C ASN A 87 1.76 -8.68 -23.46
N GLY A 88 2.02 -7.44 -23.06
CA GLY A 88 2.15 -6.31 -23.99
C GLY A 88 0.83 -5.83 -24.59
N SER A 89 -0.32 -6.15 -23.98
CA SER A 89 -1.64 -5.70 -24.44
C SER A 89 -1.95 -4.25 -24.07
N TYR A 90 -1.16 -3.66 -23.15
CA TYR A 90 -1.26 -2.27 -22.72
C TYR A 90 -2.67 -1.83 -22.28
N ARG A 91 -3.38 -2.70 -21.55
CA ARG A 91 -4.75 -2.47 -21.08
C ARG A 91 -4.77 -1.53 -19.87
N VAL A 92 -4.42 -0.26 -20.08
CA VAL A 92 -4.25 0.74 -18.99
C VAL A 92 -5.49 0.90 -18.13
N ASN A 93 -6.69 0.97 -18.72
CA ASN A 93 -7.94 1.08 -17.95
C ASN A 93 -8.14 -0.10 -17.01
N HIS A 94 -7.80 -1.31 -17.45
CA HIS A 94 -7.85 -2.51 -16.62
C HIS A 94 -6.81 -2.46 -15.51
N GLY A 95 -5.59 -2.00 -15.81
CA GLY A 95 -4.53 -1.82 -14.83
C GLY A 95 -4.88 -0.80 -13.74
N ILE A 96 -5.50 0.33 -14.09
CA ILE A 96 -6.01 1.33 -13.14
C ILE A 96 -7.10 0.74 -12.23
N GLU A 97 -8.01 -0.04 -12.81
CA GLU A 97 -9.08 -0.70 -12.05
C GLU A 97 -8.49 -1.69 -11.03
N LEU A 98 -7.56 -2.54 -11.46
CA LEU A 98 -6.86 -3.50 -10.59
C LEU A 98 -6.07 -2.80 -9.49
N ALA A 99 -5.30 -1.76 -9.83
CA ALA A 99 -4.54 -0.98 -8.86
C ALA A 99 -5.47 -0.35 -7.80
N ARG A 100 -6.56 0.28 -8.24
CA ARG A 100 -7.54 0.88 -7.33
C ARG A 100 -8.21 -0.17 -6.44
N ARG A 101 -8.60 -1.32 -7.01
CA ARG A 101 -9.20 -2.43 -6.26
C ARG A 101 -8.26 -2.94 -5.18
N LEU A 102 -6.99 -3.15 -5.52
CA LEU A 102 -5.97 -3.58 -4.57
C LEU A 102 -5.80 -2.56 -3.44
N LEU A 103 -5.71 -1.27 -3.76
CA LEU A 103 -5.59 -0.22 -2.74
C LEU A 103 -6.80 -0.17 -1.80
N LEU A 104 -8.01 -0.43 -2.30
CA LEU A 104 -9.19 -0.51 -1.44
C LEU A 104 -9.12 -1.73 -0.52
N GLN A 105 -8.84 -2.91 -1.08
CA GLN A 105 -8.75 -4.16 -0.31
C GLN A 105 -7.67 -4.12 0.77
N VAL A 106 -6.51 -3.54 0.45
CA VAL A 106 -5.40 -3.38 1.40
C VAL A 106 -5.82 -2.43 2.54
N ASN A 107 -6.46 -1.28 2.26
CA ASN A 107 -6.98 -0.41 3.32
C ASN A 107 -8.10 -1.06 4.15
N GLU A 108 -8.97 -1.87 3.54
CA GLU A 108 -10.04 -2.59 4.24
C GLU A 108 -9.49 -3.62 5.23
N LEU A 109 -8.42 -4.35 4.87
CA LEU A 109 -7.71 -5.23 5.80
C LEU A 109 -7.20 -4.47 7.03
N GLY A 110 -6.76 -3.24 6.79
CA GLY A 110 -6.22 -2.37 7.82
C GLY A 110 -7.21 -1.76 8.79
N TYR A 111 -8.45 -1.65 8.37
CA TYR A 111 -9.56 -1.16 9.20
C TYR A 111 -10.15 -2.27 10.08
N ARG A 112 -10.16 -3.53 9.60
CA ARG A 112 -10.84 -4.65 10.29
C ARG A 112 -10.15 -5.10 11.59
N ARG A 113 -8.96 -4.57 11.91
CA ARG A 113 -8.16 -4.81 13.14
C ARG A 113 -7.41 -3.52 13.52
N PRO A 114 -7.02 -3.31 14.79
CA PRO A 114 -6.83 -1.97 15.39
C PRO A 114 -6.01 -0.96 14.57
N PRO A 115 -6.31 0.35 14.70
CA PRO A 115 -6.11 1.35 13.66
C PRO A 115 -4.63 1.68 13.46
N SER A 116 -3.96 0.93 12.59
CA SER A 116 -2.53 1.13 12.35
C SER A 116 -2.11 0.94 10.89
N PHE A 117 -3.05 0.68 9.98
CA PHE A 117 -2.70 0.18 8.65
C PHE A 117 -3.05 1.09 7.44
N SER A 118 -2.34 2.18 7.14
CA SER A 118 -2.54 2.86 5.82
C SER A 118 -1.62 2.30 4.75
N ILE A 119 -2.13 2.39 3.53
CA ILE A 119 -1.39 2.68 2.30
C ILE A 119 -1.79 4.11 1.89
N TRP A 120 -0.85 4.89 1.37
CA TRP A 120 -1.02 6.32 1.10
C TRP A 120 -2.02 6.62 -0.02
#